data_AF-A0A831M9R1-F1
#
_entry.id   AF-A0A831M9R1-F1
#
_cell.length_a   1.000
_cell.length_b   1.000
_cell.length_c   1.000
_cell.angle_alpha   90.00
_cell.angle_beta   90.00
_cell.angle_gamma   90.00
#
_symmetry.space_group_name_H-M   'P 1'
#
loop_
_entity.id
_entity.type
_entity.pdbx_description
1 polymer ?
#
loop_
_entity_poly.entity_id
_entity_poly.type
_entity_poly.pdbx_seq_one_letter_code
_entity_poly.pdbx_strand_id
1 'polypeptide(L)'
;MRWMLVWLLAAGQMAAQAPVRLMRGEVVQFAYAEGTGEIAVRDALYRVHKCGLSASTWVEMNNKRLTLGDVRLTMTAEVVADTRAGEGQCTALTIYLREAMPRWPMVRPLSTGSSILDNLGPRGNLVFTGTVRAMGEGELVVRTRKGEEQRMRVREDTVFSTGGRVVKPVELELQQRVQV
;
A
#
# COMPACT_ATOMS: atom_id res chain seq x y z
N MET A 1 -49.15 9.60 -30.20
CA MET A 1 -48.66 9.73 -28.81
C MET A 1 -47.47 8.80 -28.57
N ARG A 2 -46.40 8.99 -29.35
CA ARG A 2 -45.05 8.45 -29.14
C ARG A 2 -44.17 9.69 -29.09
N TRP A 3 -42.98 9.62 -28.50
CA TRP A 3 -41.99 10.71 -28.38
C TRP A 3 -42.12 11.55 -27.09
N MET A 4 -41.59 11.04 -25.98
CA MET A 4 -40.98 11.84 -24.91
C MET A 4 -40.40 10.90 -23.84
N LEU A 5 -39.26 10.27 -24.11
CA LEU A 5 -38.54 9.49 -23.09
C LEU A 5 -37.09 9.21 -23.52
N VAL A 6 -36.32 10.27 -23.79
CA VAL A 6 -34.86 10.15 -23.90
C VAL A 6 -34.21 11.45 -23.39
N TRP A 7 -34.13 11.61 -22.06
CA TRP A 7 -33.18 12.52 -21.40
C TRP A 7 -32.80 11.91 -20.05
N LEU A 8 -32.00 10.84 -20.10
CA LEU A 8 -31.28 10.26 -18.96
C LEU A 8 -29.82 10.14 -19.39
N LEU A 9 -29.18 11.29 -19.59
CA LEU A 9 -27.76 11.37 -19.93
C LEU A 9 -26.96 11.72 -18.67
N ALA A 10 -26.38 10.65 -18.10
CA ALA A 10 -25.01 10.60 -17.61
C ALA A 10 -24.52 11.72 -16.68
N ALA A 11 -24.94 11.69 -15.42
CA ALA A 11 -24.14 12.24 -14.32
C ALA A 11 -23.10 11.19 -13.85
N GLY A 12 -22.15 10.85 -14.72
CA GLY A 12 -20.98 10.07 -14.34
C GLY A 12 -19.99 10.99 -13.64
N GLN A 13 -20.15 11.21 -12.34
CA GLN A 13 -19.13 11.92 -11.56
C GLN A 13 -17.85 11.09 -11.56
N MET A 14 -16.83 11.62 -12.22
CA MET A 14 -15.48 11.11 -12.15
C MET A 14 -15.03 11.15 -10.70
N ALA A 15 -14.86 9.98 -10.09
CA ALA A 15 -14.10 9.85 -8.85
C ALA A 15 -12.63 10.12 -9.19
N ALA A 16 -12.26 11.40 -9.29
CA ALA A 16 -10.87 11.81 -9.39
C ALA A 16 -10.17 11.39 -8.09
N GLN A 17 -9.38 10.32 -8.18
CA GLN A 17 -8.52 9.87 -7.10
C GLN A 17 -7.63 11.05 -6.71
N ALA A 18 -7.70 11.47 -5.44
CA ALA A 18 -6.84 12.53 -4.91
C ALA A 18 -5.38 12.18 -5.18
N PRO A 19 -4.51 13.14 -5.53
CA PRO A 19 -3.08 12.92 -5.39
C PRO A 19 -2.76 12.75 -3.90
N VAL A 20 -2.61 11.49 -3.48
CA VAL A 20 -2.16 11.12 -2.14
C VAL A 20 -0.65 10.96 -2.19
N ARG A 21 0.07 11.65 -1.31
CA ARG A 21 1.53 11.55 -1.16
C ARG A 21 1.87 10.83 0.13
N LEU A 22 2.72 9.82 0.03
CA LEU A 22 3.30 9.13 1.18
C LEU A 22 4.68 9.71 1.48
N MET A 23 4.95 10.04 2.74
CA MET A 23 6.24 10.57 3.19
C MET A 23 6.71 9.77 4.40
N ARG A 24 8.00 9.41 4.42
CA ARG A 24 8.60 8.66 5.54
C ARG A 24 9.86 9.37 6.00
N GLY A 25 10.00 9.53 7.31
CA GLY A 25 11.18 10.18 7.87
C GLY A 25 11.07 10.48 9.36
N GLU A 26 12.01 11.27 9.85
CA GLU A 26 12.06 11.73 11.24
C GLU A 26 11.19 12.97 11.43
N VAL A 27 10.40 13.02 12.49
CA VAL A 27 9.59 14.21 12.84
C VAL A 27 10.53 15.30 13.37
N VAL A 28 10.82 16.32 12.58
CA VAL A 28 11.73 17.42 12.99
C VAL A 28 10.97 18.61 13.57
N GLN A 29 9.68 18.73 13.29
CA GLN A 29 8.81 19.74 13.88
C GLN A 29 7.41 19.17 14.03
N PHE A 30 6.76 19.48 15.15
CA PHE A 30 5.38 19.14 15.39
C PHE A 30 4.75 20.23 16.26
N ALA A 31 3.69 20.85 15.77
CA ALA A 31 2.92 21.84 16.50
C ALA A 31 1.44 21.60 16.24
N TYR A 32 0.64 21.46 17.28
CA TYR A 32 -0.81 21.30 17.16
C TYR A 32 -1.50 22.03 18.29
N ALA A 33 -2.36 22.98 17.96
CA ALA A 33 -3.12 23.78 18.91
C ALA A 33 -4.51 24.11 18.32
N GLU A 34 -5.54 24.07 19.17
CA GLU A 34 -6.88 24.55 18.82
C GLU A 34 -7.48 23.93 17.52
N GLY A 35 -7.16 22.68 17.22
CA GLY A 35 -7.73 21.97 16.07
C GLY A 35 -6.93 22.06 14.77
N THR A 36 -5.86 22.87 14.74
CA THR A 36 -4.98 23.03 13.58
C THR A 36 -3.51 22.92 13.97
N GLY A 37 -2.64 22.64 13.01
CA GLY A 37 -1.23 22.51 13.30
C GLY A 37 -0.38 22.25 12.08
N GLU A 38 0.89 21.95 12.32
CA GLU A 38 1.87 21.61 11.30
C GLU A 38 2.77 20.47 11.77
N ILE A 39 3.12 19.60 10.84
CA ILE A 39 4.14 18.57 11.01
C ILE A 39 5.22 18.75 9.93
N ALA A 40 6.48 18.66 10.33
CA ALA A 40 7.60 18.59 9.41
C ALA A 40 8.32 17.26 9.55
N VAL A 41 8.48 16.56 8.43
CA VAL A 41 9.15 15.25 8.36
C VAL A 41 10.37 15.37 7.47
N ARG A 42 11.53 14.96 8.00
CA ARG A 42 12.79 14.89 7.25
C ARG A 42 13.00 13.50 6.68
N ASP A 43 13.01 13.38 5.36
CA ASP A 43 13.23 12.10 4.68
C ASP A 43 14.70 11.64 4.72
N ALA A 44 14.97 10.44 4.20
CA ALA A 44 16.31 9.86 4.15
C ALA A 44 17.31 10.64 3.26
N LEU A 45 16.80 11.52 2.38
CA LEU A 45 17.58 12.41 1.54
C LEU A 45 17.76 13.79 2.19
N TYR A 46 17.45 13.91 3.49
CA TYR A 46 17.50 15.16 4.26
C TYR A 46 16.56 16.26 3.76
N ARG A 47 15.54 15.93 2.95
CA ARG A 47 14.53 16.90 2.51
C ARG A 47 13.45 17.00 3.58
N VAL A 48 13.09 18.23 3.92
CA VAL A 48 12.05 18.53 4.91
C VAL A 48 10.73 18.77 4.19
N HIS A 49 9.74 17.96 4.52
CA HIS A 49 8.38 18.08 4.00
C HIS A 49 7.48 18.60 5.12
N LYS A 50 6.78 19.71 4.88
CA LYS A 50 5.86 20.33 5.85
C LYS A 50 4.42 20.12 5.40
N CYS A 51 3.58 19.57 6.28
CA CYS A 51 2.15 19.42 6.05
C CYS A 51 1.33 20.01 7.20
N GLY A 52 0.17 20.55 6.85
CA GLY A 52 -0.84 20.97 7.81
C GLY A 52 -1.49 19.78 8.50
N LEU A 53 -1.87 19.99 9.76
CA LEU A 53 -2.65 19.09 10.60
C LEU A 53 -4.04 19.70 10.80
N SER A 54 -5.05 18.86 10.85
CA SER A 54 -6.42 19.24 11.19
C SER A 54 -6.97 18.33 12.29
N ALA A 55 -8.12 18.68 12.86
CA ALA A 55 -8.84 17.83 13.80
C ALA A 55 -9.23 16.45 13.21
N SER A 56 -9.24 16.32 11.88
CA SER A 56 -9.50 15.05 11.18
C SER A 56 -8.26 14.19 10.95
N THR A 57 -7.05 14.67 11.28
CA THR A 57 -5.82 13.89 11.13
C THR A 57 -5.83 12.69 12.08
N TRP A 58 -5.72 11.48 11.53
CA TRP A 58 -5.61 10.25 12.31
C TRP A 58 -4.15 10.00 12.70
N VAL A 59 -3.89 9.72 13.98
CA VAL A 59 -2.55 9.38 14.47
C VAL A 59 -2.56 8.01 15.12
N GLU A 60 -1.61 7.18 14.72
CA GLU A 60 -1.50 5.81 15.19
C GLU A 60 -0.06 5.44 15.52
N MET A 61 0.12 4.65 16.58
CA MET A 61 1.39 4.03 16.95
C MET A 61 1.12 2.61 17.44
N ASN A 62 1.82 1.62 16.89
CA ASN A 62 1.66 0.20 17.29
C ASN A 62 0.20 -0.28 17.29
N ASN A 63 -0.57 0.06 16.25
CA ASN A 63 -2.01 -0.24 16.10
C ASN A 63 -2.90 0.39 17.18
N LYS A 64 -2.42 1.40 17.90
CA LYS A 64 -3.19 2.17 18.88
C LYS A 64 -3.33 3.60 18.40
N ARG A 65 -4.56 4.12 18.46
CA ARG A 65 -4.81 5.54 18.20
C ARG A 65 -4.15 6.36 19.30
N LEU A 66 -3.37 7.36 18.90
CA LEU A 66 -2.76 8.34 19.80
C LEU A 66 -3.48 9.68 19.71
N THR A 67 -3.32 10.51 20.74
CA THR A 67 -3.67 11.92 20.64
C THR A 67 -2.51 12.68 20.01
N LEU A 68 -2.81 13.77 19.29
CA LEU A 68 -1.78 14.61 18.67
C LEU A 68 -0.80 15.20 19.71
N GLY A 69 -1.17 15.28 21.00
CA GLY A 69 -0.27 15.71 22.07
C GLY A 69 0.84 14.71 22.44
N ASP A 70 0.72 13.45 22.04
CA ASP A 70 1.67 12.38 22.39
C ASP A 70 2.85 12.29 21.40
N VAL A 71 2.84 13.08 20.33
CA VAL A 71 3.85 13.05 19.26
C VAL A 71 5.15 13.71 19.73
N ARG A 72 6.28 13.02 19.55
CA ARG A 72 7.61 13.51 19.93
C ARG A 72 8.52 13.74 18.72
N LEU A 73 9.41 14.74 18.82
CA LEU A 73 10.37 15.14 17.78
C LEU A 73 11.49 14.10 17.50
N THR A 74 11.50 12.98 18.21
CA THR A 74 12.47 11.89 17.99
C THR A 74 11.81 10.66 17.40
N MET A 75 10.54 10.74 17.01
CA MET A 75 9.83 9.62 16.40
C MET A 75 10.04 9.57 14.90
N THR A 76 9.95 8.37 14.34
CA THR A 76 9.85 8.18 12.88
C THR A 76 8.38 8.21 12.51
N ALA A 77 8.02 9.05 11.54
CA ALA A 77 6.68 9.17 11.02
C ALA A 77 6.58 8.68 9.58
N GLU A 78 5.48 8.00 9.29
CA GLU A 78 4.98 7.74 7.95
C GLU A 78 3.66 8.50 7.78
N VAL A 79 3.68 9.52 6.93
CA VAL A 79 2.58 10.48 6.75
C VAL A 79 1.93 10.25 5.40
N VAL A 80 0.64 9.97 5.43
CA VAL A 80 -0.26 9.99 4.27
C VAL A 80 -0.84 11.38 4.17
N ALA A 81 -0.52 12.11 3.09
CA ALA A 81 -0.97 13.48 2.90
C ALA A 81 -1.80 13.65 1.62
N ASP A 82 -2.82 14.49 1.68
CA ASP A 82 -3.54 15.01 0.52
C ASP A 82 -2.81 16.24 0.00
N THR A 83 -2.48 16.27 -1.30
CA THR A 83 -1.81 17.41 -1.95
C THR A 83 -2.73 18.20 -2.89
N ARG A 84 -4.05 18.04 -2.79
CA ARG A 84 -5.02 18.80 -3.60
C ARG A 84 -4.96 20.32 -3.42
N ALA A 85 -4.41 20.80 -2.31
CA ALA A 85 -4.32 22.22 -1.99
C ALA A 85 -3.30 23.00 -2.85
N GLY A 86 -2.52 22.31 -3.69
CA GLY A 86 -1.55 22.92 -4.60
C GLY A 86 -0.10 22.54 -4.30
N GLU A 87 0.84 22.99 -5.13
CA GLU A 87 2.27 22.72 -4.94
C GLU A 87 2.76 23.27 -3.59
N GLY A 88 3.34 22.39 -2.78
CA GLY A 88 3.88 22.75 -1.45
C GLY A 88 2.84 22.79 -0.33
N GLN A 89 1.54 22.68 -0.63
CA GLN A 89 0.49 22.57 0.37
C GLN A 89 0.04 21.11 0.50
N CYS A 90 0.34 20.50 1.64
CA CYS A 90 -0.13 19.16 1.96
C CYS A 90 -0.87 19.14 3.29
N THR A 91 -1.93 18.36 3.36
CA THR A 91 -2.71 18.12 4.58
C THR A 91 -2.51 16.68 5.01
N ALA A 92 -2.00 16.46 6.21
CA ALA A 92 -1.81 15.11 6.73
C ALA A 92 -3.17 14.47 7.06
N LEU A 93 -3.48 13.37 6.39
CA LEU A 93 -4.67 12.55 6.63
C LEU A 93 -4.41 11.54 7.73
N THR A 94 -3.27 10.86 7.65
CA THR A 94 -2.91 9.80 8.59
C THR A 94 -1.42 9.83 8.88
N ILE A 95 -1.07 9.74 10.16
CA ILE A 95 0.31 9.74 10.65
C ILE A 95 0.52 8.45 11.43
N TYR A 96 1.42 7.61 10.94
CA TYR A 96 1.88 6.43 11.65
C TYR A 96 3.21 6.74 12.31
N LEU A 97 3.24 6.66 13.63
CA LEU A 97 4.42 6.88 14.44
C LEU A 97 5.06 5.55 14.81
N ARG A 98 6.40 5.55 14.80
CA ARG A 98 7.24 4.47 15.29
C ARG A 98 8.31 5.07 16.19
N GLU A 99 8.68 4.33 17.24
CA GLU A 99 9.84 4.70 18.05
C GLU A 99 11.07 4.78 17.15
N ALA A 100 11.91 5.81 17.31
CA ALA A 100 13.19 5.81 16.64
C ALA A 100 13.99 4.61 17.13
N MET A 101 14.41 3.75 16.20
CA MET A 101 15.39 2.73 16.53
C MET A 101 16.64 3.43 17.08
N PRO A 102 17.21 2.95 18.20
CA PRO A 102 18.46 3.49 18.69
C PRO A 102 19.51 3.39 17.58
N ARG A 103 20.23 4.49 17.33
CA ARG A 103 21.32 4.57 16.34
C ARG A 103 22.50 3.73 16.82
N TRP A 104 22.38 2.40 16.77
CA TRP A 104 23.51 1.51 16.98
C TRP A 104 24.39 1.52 15.73
N PRO A 105 25.73 1.40 15.88
CA PRO A 105 26.63 1.36 14.74
C PRO A 105 26.22 0.22 13.79
N MET A 106 26.23 0.58 12.52
CA MET A 106 25.58 -0.04 11.39
C MET A 106 25.93 -1.53 11.20
N VAL A 107 25.17 -2.42 11.81
CA VAL A 107 24.95 -3.77 11.25
C VAL A 107 23.78 -3.62 10.31
N ARG A 108 23.98 -3.90 9.01
CA ARG A 108 22.93 -3.84 7.97
C ARG A 108 21.61 -4.37 8.54
N PRO A 109 20.57 -3.54 8.73
CA PRO A 109 19.30 -4.06 9.16
C PRO A 109 18.72 -4.88 8.01
N LEU A 110 18.50 -6.17 8.25
CA LEU A 110 17.51 -6.94 7.49
C LEU A 110 16.19 -6.18 7.65
N SER A 111 15.72 -5.59 6.56
CA SER A 111 14.49 -4.80 6.49
C SER A 111 13.30 -5.62 7.01
N THR A 112 12.92 -5.43 8.27
CA THR A 112 11.71 -5.99 8.89
C THR A 112 10.63 -4.93 9.15
N GLY A 113 10.80 -3.72 8.62
CA GLY A 113 9.79 -2.67 8.71
C GLY A 113 8.67 -2.91 7.69
N SER A 114 7.59 -3.57 8.10
CA SER A 114 6.39 -3.74 7.27
C SER A 114 5.86 -2.37 6.81
N SER A 115 5.91 -2.13 5.51
CA SER A 115 5.41 -0.96 4.80
C SER A 115 3.87 -0.91 4.83
N ILE A 116 3.26 0.27 4.75
CA ILE A 116 1.80 0.40 4.54
C ILE A 116 1.39 -0.30 3.24
N LEU A 117 2.28 -0.31 2.24
CA LEU A 117 2.09 -1.06 0.99
C LEU A 117 2.03 -2.58 1.22
N ASP A 118 2.66 -3.11 2.27
CA ASP A 118 2.61 -4.53 2.61
C ASP A 118 1.24 -4.96 3.17
N ASN A 119 0.39 -3.99 3.52
CA ASN A 119 -0.97 -4.21 4.03
C ASN A 119 -2.05 -4.00 2.98
N LEU A 120 -1.69 -3.47 1.80
CA LEU A 120 -2.61 -3.23 0.69
C LEU A 120 -2.72 -4.45 -0.25
N GLY A 121 -1.88 -5.47 -0.05
CA GLY A 121 -2.00 -6.78 -0.69
C GLY A 121 -2.78 -7.78 0.17
N PRO A 122 -3.53 -8.72 -0.42
CA PRO A 122 -4.09 -9.85 0.32
C PRO A 122 -2.98 -10.58 1.10
N ARG A 123 -3.17 -10.72 2.41
CA ARG A 123 -2.25 -11.42 3.32
C ARG A 123 -2.53 -12.92 3.36
N GLY A 124 -1.49 -13.74 3.40
CA GLY A 124 -1.57 -15.20 3.46
C GLY A 124 -1.19 -15.87 2.14
N ASN A 125 -1.35 -17.20 2.09
CA ASN A 125 -1.10 -17.96 0.87
C ASN A 125 -2.18 -17.64 -0.16
N LEU A 126 -1.80 -16.99 -1.25
CA LEU A 126 -2.69 -16.77 -2.37
C LEU A 126 -2.84 -18.06 -3.16
N VAL A 127 -4.06 -18.58 -3.22
CA VAL A 127 -4.37 -19.78 -3.98
C VAL A 127 -5.05 -19.40 -5.29
N PHE A 128 -4.41 -19.74 -6.40
CA PHE A 128 -4.96 -19.60 -7.74
C PHE A 128 -5.32 -20.97 -8.31
N THR A 129 -6.44 -21.07 -9.02
CA THR A 129 -6.81 -22.30 -9.73
C THR A 129 -7.10 -21.96 -11.19
N GLY A 130 -6.43 -22.67 -12.10
CA GLY A 130 -6.54 -22.40 -13.52
C GLY A 130 -5.93 -23.47 -14.40
N THR A 131 -5.84 -23.17 -15.69
CA THR A 131 -5.13 -23.98 -16.69
C THR A 131 -3.82 -23.30 -17.06
N VAL A 132 -2.71 -24.03 -17.05
CA VAL A 132 -1.40 -23.49 -17.44
C VAL A 132 -1.44 -23.06 -18.90
N ARG A 133 -1.00 -21.83 -19.19
CA ARG A 133 -0.93 -21.29 -20.56
C ARG A 133 0.49 -21.03 -21.02
N ALA A 134 1.37 -20.64 -20.12
CA ALA A 134 2.79 -20.47 -20.40
C ALA A 134 3.59 -20.67 -19.12
N MET A 135 4.82 -21.13 -19.28
CA MET A 135 5.82 -21.26 -18.22
C MET A 135 7.19 -20.83 -18.75
N GLY A 136 7.91 -20.05 -17.96
CA GLY A 136 9.25 -19.56 -18.30
C GLY A 136 10.18 -19.56 -17.07
N GLU A 137 11.32 -18.87 -17.18
CA GLU A 137 12.35 -18.75 -16.13
C GLU A 137 11.85 -17.95 -14.91
N GLY A 138 10.94 -18.55 -14.14
CA GLY A 138 10.35 -17.94 -12.95
C GLY A 138 9.01 -17.22 -13.18
N GLU A 139 8.36 -17.43 -14.33
CA GLU A 139 7.00 -16.92 -14.57
C GLU A 139 6.04 -18.06 -14.92
N LEU A 140 4.83 -17.98 -14.38
CA LEU A 140 3.69 -18.82 -14.72
C LEU A 140 2.54 -17.96 -15.21
N VAL A 141 1.91 -18.36 -16.31
CA VAL A 141 0.64 -17.79 -16.77
C VAL A 141 -0.43 -18.86 -16.64
N VAL A 142 -1.49 -18.55 -15.89
CA VAL A 142 -2.65 -19.41 -15.69
C VAL A 142 -3.90 -18.72 -16.21
N ARG A 143 -4.70 -19.43 -17.01
CA ARG A 143 -6.05 -18.98 -17.37
C ARG A 143 -7.03 -19.43 -16.29
N THR A 144 -7.68 -18.47 -15.64
CA THR A 144 -8.70 -18.72 -14.61
C THR A 144 -10.01 -19.16 -15.25
N ARG A 145 -10.96 -19.64 -14.42
CA ARG A 145 -12.33 -20.00 -14.86
C ARG A 145 -13.04 -18.85 -15.59
N LYS A 146 -12.74 -17.59 -15.23
CA LYS A 146 -13.37 -16.41 -15.84
C LYS A 146 -12.80 -16.09 -17.23
N GLY A 147 -11.82 -16.85 -17.70
CA GLY A 147 -11.12 -16.60 -18.97
C GLY A 147 -9.99 -15.59 -18.86
N GLU A 148 -9.80 -14.97 -17.69
CA GLU A 148 -8.71 -14.04 -17.40
C GLU A 148 -7.38 -14.79 -17.32
N GLU A 149 -6.32 -14.18 -17.85
CA GLU A 149 -4.96 -14.70 -17.74
C GLU A 149 -4.24 -14.01 -16.58
N GLN A 150 -3.91 -14.80 -15.56
CA GLN A 150 -3.14 -14.36 -14.42
C GLN A 150 -1.67 -14.70 -14.65
N ARG A 151 -0.83 -13.68 -14.78
CA ARG A 151 0.62 -13.82 -14.76
C ARG A 151 1.12 -13.71 -13.32
N MET A 152 1.98 -14.63 -12.91
CA MET A 152 2.59 -14.65 -11.59
C MET A 152 4.06 -15.03 -11.66
N ARG A 153 4.85 -14.43 -10.77
CA ARG A 153 6.25 -14.80 -10.58
C ARG A 153 6.32 -16.00 -9.65
N VAL A 154 6.97 -17.07 -10.10
CA VAL A 154 7.27 -18.26 -9.31
C VAL A 154 8.40 -17.91 -8.35
N ARG A 155 8.15 -18.12 -7.06
CA ARG A 155 9.11 -17.94 -5.96
C ARG A 155 9.52 -19.30 -5.42
N GLU A 156 10.57 -19.34 -4.61
CA GLU A 156 11.06 -20.59 -3.99
C GLU A 156 10.01 -21.27 -3.10
N ASP A 157 9.07 -20.50 -2.54
CA ASP A 157 7.99 -20.96 -1.67
C ASP A 157 6.67 -21.24 -2.42
N THR A 158 6.65 -21.14 -3.76
CA THR A 158 5.44 -21.41 -4.56
C THR A 158 5.19 -22.92 -4.65
N VAL A 159 4.01 -23.36 -4.18
CA VAL A 159 3.62 -24.77 -4.18
C VAL A 159 2.62 -25.04 -5.29
N PHE A 160 2.95 -25.94 -6.21
CA PHE A 160 2.05 -26.35 -7.28
C PHE A 160 1.36 -27.65 -6.90
N SER A 161 0.06 -27.76 -7.17
CA SER A 161 -0.68 -28.99 -6.96
C SER A 161 -1.62 -29.30 -8.13
N THR A 162 -1.70 -30.58 -8.46
CA THR A 162 -2.61 -31.10 -9.49
C THR A 162 -3.29 -32.36 -8.95
N GLY A 163 -4.61 -32.44 -9.07
CA GLY A 163 -5.38 -33.56 -8.50
C GLY A 163 -5.15 -33.78 -7.00
N GLY A 164 -4.82 -32.73 -6.24
CA GLY A 164 -4.51 -32.82 -4.81
C GLY A 164 -3.10 -33.33 -4.47
N ARG A 165 -2.22 -33.53 -5.45
CA ARG A 165 -0.81 -33.90 -5.24
C ARG A 165 0.10 -32.72 -5.54
N VAL A 166 1.07 -32.48 -4.65
CA VAL A 166 2.11 -31.47 -4.89
C VAL A 166 3.00 -31.95 -6.03
N VAL A 167 3.26 -31.07 -6.99
CA VAL A 167 4.07 -31.33 -8.18
C VAL A 167 5.17 -30.29 -8.30
N LYS A 168 6.26 -30.66 -8.95
CA LYS A 168 7.35 -29.71 -9.23
C LYS A 168 6.98 -28.82 -10.42
N PRO A 169 7.54 -27.60 -10.51
CA PRO A 169 7.28 -26.71 -11.65
C PRO A 169 7.59 -27.37 -13.00
N VAL A 170 8.67 -28.16 -13.07
CA VAL A 170 9.11 -28.87 -14.28
C VAL A 170 8.13 -29.96 -14.75
N GLU A 171 7.21 -30.38 -13.88
CA GLU A 171 6.22 -31.43 -14.16
C GLU A 171 4.89 -30.86 -14.66
N LEU A 172 4.77 -29.53 -14.76
CA LEU A 172 3.55 -28.86 -15.20
C LEU A 172 3.49 -28.77 -16.72
N GLU A 173 2.42 -29.32 -17.29
CA GLU A 173 2.17 -29.30 -18.72
C GLU A 173 1.27 -28.12 -19.13
N LEU A 174 1.41 -27.68 -20.38
CA LEU A 174 0.49 -26.70 -20.95
C LEU A 174 -0.94 -27.26 -20.98
N GLN A 175 -1.91 -26.38 -20.73
CA GLN A 175 -3.34 -26.69 -20.61
C GLN A 175 -3.72 -27.61 -19.45
N GLN A 176 -2.77 -28.03 -18.61
CA GLN A 176 -3.04 -28.78 -17.40
C GLN A 176 -3.74 -27.91 -16.35
N ARG A 177 -4.68 -28.49 -15.61
CA ARG A 177 -5.27 -27.85 -14.44
C ARG A 177 -4.29 -27.89 -13.27
N VAL A 178 -4.01 -26.71 -12.72
CA VAL A 178 -3.11 -26.52 -11.59
C VAL A 178 -3.77 -25.63 -10.55
N GLN A 179 -3.45 -25.92 -9.29
CA GLN A 179 -3.64 -25.04 -8.16
C GLN A 179 -2.27 -24.59 -7.65
N VAL A 180 -2.08 -23.29 -7.53
CA VAL A 180 -0.84 -22.63 -7.11
C VAL A 180 -1.11 -21.87 -5.84
#